data_AF-A0AAI9DF18-F1
#
_entry.id   AF-A0AAI9DF18-F1
#
_cell.length_a   1.000
_cell.length_b   1.000
_cell.length_c   1.000
_cell.angle_alpha   90.00
_cell.angle_beta   90.00
_cell.angle_gamma   90.00
#
_symmetry.space_group_name_H-M   'P 1'
#
loop_
_entity.id
_entity.type
_entity.pdbx_description
1 polymer ?
#
loop_
_entity_poly.entity_id
_entity_poly.type
_entity_poly.pdbx_seq_one_letter_code
_entity_poly.pdbx_strand_id
1 'polypeptide(L)'
;MSQQSENNHLSNADNEIEFTELTIPQGSSLKLSVLENEPAALTEALIACFKQHKVVRRAFIVSAQEENHDSGEAILMVALEFVPGTENIDEIIHQAGTLACDYLEDNESIDFCLVNEAEKGISHFITEHIEPFYLRKLGSWLRDTIPVKNTK
;
A
#
# COMPACT_ATOMS: atom_id res chain seq x y z
N MET A 1 7.69 -14.67 51.51
CA MET A 1 7.01 -13.40 51.26
C MET A 1 6.94 -13.28 49.74
N SER A 2 5.91 -13.82 49.08
CA SER A 2 4.58 -13.20 48.88
C SER A 2 4.76 -11.81 48.29
N GLN A 3 4.46 -11.59 47.01
CA GLN A 3 3.07 -11.44 46.55
C GLN A 3 2.84 -12.09 45.18
N GLN A 4 1.75 -12.87 45.10
CA GLN A 4 1.00 -13.10 43.87
C GLN A 4 0.25 -11.81 43.48
N SER A 5 0.04 -11.59 42.20
CA SER A 5 -1.17 -10.92 41.72
C SER A 5 -1.59 -11.62 40.44
N GLU A 6 -2.47 -12.59 40.63
CA GLU A 6 -3.39 -13.07 39.61
C GLU A 6 -4.35 -11.91 39.29
N ASN A 7 -4.59 -11.65 38.01
CA ASN A 7 -5.89 -11.17 37.54
C ASN A 7 -6.22 -11.89 36.24
N ASN A 8 -7.38 -12.54 36.29
CA ASN A 8 -7.94 -13.41 35.27
C ASN A 8 -8.64 -12.58 34.18
N HIS A 9 -8.53 -13.11 32.95
CA HIS A 9 -9.59 -13.22 31.95
C HIS A 9 -10.14 -11.93 31.32
N LEU A 10 -9.86 -11.73 30.02
CA LEU A 10 -10.88 -11.74 28.95
C LEU A 10 -10.18 -11.66 27.59
N SER A 11 -10.46 -12.68 26.77
CA SER A 11 -10.12 -12.77 25.36
C SER A 11 -10.72 -11.61 24.56
N ASN A 12 -9.89 -10.94 23.78
CA ASN A 12 -10.25 -10.51 22.42
C ASN A 12 -9.06 -10.87 21.54
N ALA A 13 -9.27 -11.79 20.61
CA ALA A 13 -8.38 -12.01 19.49
C ALA A 13 -8.61 -10.86 18.51
N ASP A 14 -8.12 -9.68 18.87
CA ASP A 14 -7.96 -8.60 17.91
C ASP A 14 -6.72 -8.99 17.11
N ASN A 15 -6.91 -9.32 15.83
CA ASN A 15 -5.82 -9.37 14.85
C ASN A 15 -5.28 -7.93 14.68
N GLU A 16 -4.67 -7.39 15.73
CA GLU A 16 -3.95 -6.13 15.70
C GLU A 16 -2.68 -6.40 14.90
N ILE A 17 -2.73 -6.09 13.60
CA ILE A 17 -1.55 -6.13 12.74
C ILE A 17 -0.59 -5.08 13.29
N GLU A 18 0.50 -5.55 13.91
CA GLU A 18 1.52 -4.69 14.51
C GLU A 18 2.33 -4.02 13.38
N PHE A 19 2.24 -2.69 13.28
CA PHE A 19 3.00 -1.92 12.31
C PHE A 19 4.44 -1.74 12.77
N THR A 20 5.38 -1.98 11.86
CA THR A 20 6.78 -1.59 12.04
C THR A 20 7.19 -0.71 10.87
N GLU A 21 7.68 0.50 11.17
CA GLU A 21 8.34 1.34 10.18
C GLU A 21 9.75 0.78 9.92
N LEU A 22 10.00 0.30 8.71
CA LEU A 22 11.31 -0.21 8.32
C LEU A 22 12.15 0.89 7.66
N THR A 23 13.15 1.39 8.39
CA THR A 23 14.22 2.18 7.77
C THR A 23 15.28 1.24 7.21
N ILE A 24 15.40 1.20 5.87
CA ILE A 24 16.43 0.43 5.18
C ILE A 24 17.82 0.93 5.63
N PRO A 25 18.67 0.11 6.28
CA PRO A 25 19.99 0.54 6.72
C PRO A 25 20.88 1.01 5.57
N GLN A 26 21.74 1.99 5.84
CA GLN A 26 22.69 2.48 4.85
C GLN A 26 23.62 1.33 4.40
N GLY A 27 23.53 0.95 3.12
CA GLY A 27 24.29 -0.17 2.54
C GLY A 27 23.44 -1.40 2.20
N SER A 28 22.18 -1.46 2.64
CA SER A 28 21.22 -2.44 2.16
C SER A 28 20.73 -2.07 0.75
N SER A 29 20.57 -3.07 -0.11
CA SER A 29 20.15 -2.90 -1.50
C SER A 29 18.91 -3.72 -1.77
N LEU A 30 17.87 -3.05 -2.27
CA LEU A 30 16.61 -3.67 -2.65
C LEU A 30 16.51 -3.62 -4.18
N LYS A 31 16.40 -4.79 -4.79
CA LYS A 31 16.15 -4.92 -6.21
C LYS A 31 14.65 -4.81 -6.46
N LEU A 32 14.25 -3.77 -7.17
CA LEU A 32 12.87 -3.57 -7.61
C LEU A 32 12.70 -4.04 -9.04
N SER A 33 11.64 -4.81 -9.30
CA SER A 33 11.31 -5.27 -10.64
C SER A 33 9.83 -5.08 -10.94
N VAL A 34 9.51 -4.85 -12.22
CA VAL A 34 8.14 -4.93 -12.73
C VAL A 34 7.66 -6.37 -12.56
N LEU A 35 6.40 -6.57 -12.18
CA LEU A 35 5.81 -7.91 -12.11
C LEU A 35 5.62 -8.46 -13.52
N GLU A 36 6.00 -9.72 -13.73
CA GLU A 36 5.67 -10.43 -14.98
C GLU A 36 4.16 -10.66 -15.11
N ASN A 37 3.48 -10.92 -13.98
CA ASN A 37 2.04 -11.08 -13.89
C ASN A 37 1.51 -10.25 -12.72
N GLU A 38 0.63 -9.28 -12.99
CA GLU A 38 -0.04 -8.51 -11.94
C GLU A 38 -1.12 -9.38 -11.24
N PRO A 39 -1.19 -9.40 -9.90
CA PRO A 39 -2.19 -10.17 -9.15
C PRO A 39 -3.56 -9.49 -9.25
N ALA A 40 -4.31 -9.80 -10.31
CA ALA A 40 -5.54 -9.10 -10.69
C ALA A 40 -6.59 -9.01 -9.56
N ALA A 41 -6.81 -10.08 -8.79
CA ALA A 41 -7.79 -10.07 -7.70
C ALA A 41 -7.39 -9.09 -6.57
N LEU A 42 -6.11 -9.08 -6.20
CA LEU A 42 -5.55 -8.17 -5.21
C LEU A 42 -5.63 -6.72 -5.71
N THR A 43 -5.20 -6.45 -6.95
CA THR A 43 -5.20 -5.07 -7.48
C THR A 43 -6.63 -4.54 -7.68
N GLU A 44 -7.59 -5.37 -8.08
CA GLU A 44 -9.01 -4.99 -8.13
C GLU A 44 -9.56 -4.62 -6.75
N ALA A 45 -9.23 -5.38 -5.71
CA ALA A 45 -9.64 -5.12 -4.33
C ALA A 45 -9.03 -3.81 -3.82
N LEU A 46 -7.73 -3.61 -4.03
CA LEU A 46 -7.02 -2.38 -3.66
C LEU A 46 -7.57 -1.16 -4.42
N ILE A 47 -7.87 -1.29 -5.72
CA ILE A 47 -8.54 -0.22 -6.50
C ILE A 47 -9.90 0.13 -5.88
N ALA A 48 -10.69 -0.85 -5.46
CA ALA A 48 -11.98 -0.62 -4.81
C ALA A 48 -11.81 0.09 -3.45
N CYS A 49 -10.79 -0.26 -2.67
CA CYS A 49 -10.40 0.42 -1.44
C CYS A 49 -9.99 1.89 -1.71
N PHE A 50 -9.03 2.12 -2.61
CA PHE A 50 -8.50 3.46 -2.87
C PHE A 50 -9.50 4.41 -3.51
N LYS A 51 -10.52 3.92 -4.23
CA LYS A 51 -11.63 4.75 -4.71
C LYS A 51 -12.42 5.43 -3.59
N GLN A 52 -12.44 4.85 -2.39
CA GLN A 52 -13.09 5.43 -1.22
C GLN A 52 -12.26 6.58 -0.62
N HIS A 53 -10.96 6.59 -0.91
CA HIS A 53 -9.98 7.53 -0.37
C HIS A 53 -9.51 8.52 -1.44
N LYS A 54 -10.21 9.66 -1.55
CA LYS A 54 -9.91 10.72 -2.56
C LYS A 54 -8.48 11.27 -2.48
N VAL A 55 -7.81 11.05 -1.35
CA VAL A 55 -6.44 11.48 -1.09
C VAL A 55 -5.38 10.59 -1.76
N VAL A 56 -5.71 9.35 -2.15
CA VAL A 56 -4.80 8.50 -2.93
C VAL A 56 -4.81 8.97 -4.39
N ARG A 57 -3.64 9.41 -4.90
CA ARG A 57 -3.47 9.88 -6.28
C ARG A 57 -3.11 8.73 -7.21
N ARG A 58 -2.11 7.94 -6.83
CA ARG A 58 -1.60 6.80 -7.59
C ARG A 58 -1.26 5.65 -6.65
N ALA A 59 -1.41 4.43 -7.15
CA ALA A 59 -0.84 3.24 -6.55
C ALA A 59 -0.09 2.41 -7.61
N PHE A 60 1.04 1.86 -7.21
CA PHE A 60 1.92 1.04 -8.03
C PHE A 60 2.19 -0.27 -7.31
N ILE A 61 2.51 -1.32 -8.06
CA ILE A 61 2.92 -2.61 -7.49
C ILE A 61 4.20 -3.07 -8.19
N VAL A 62 5.19 -3.45 -7.38
CA VAL A 62 6.48 -3.98 -7.84
C VAL A 62 6.85 -5.21 -7.02
N SER A 63 7.75 -6.05 -7.55
CA SER A 63 8.43 -7.04 -6.73
C SER A 63 9.67 -6.40 -6.11
N ALA A 64 9.90 -6.71 -4.84
CA ALA A 64 10.99 -6.20 -4.05
C ALA A 64 11.80 -7.37 -3.48
N GLN A 65 13.09 -7.43 -3.78
CA GLN A 65 13.98 -8.52 -3.36
C GLN A 65 15.23 -7.94 -2.70
N GLU A 66 15.57 -8.42 -1.51
CA GLU A 66 16.85 -8.06 -0.88
C GLU A 66 18.01 -8.77 -1.60
N GLU A 67 19.03 -8.02 -2.03
CA GLU A 67 20.15 -8.59 -2.82
C GLU A 67 21.06 -9.55 -2.03
N ASN A 68 20.99 -9.57 -0.70
CA ASN A 68 21.87 -10.37 0.17
C ASN A 68 21.13 -11.37 1.08
N HIS A 69 19.86 -11.68 0.77
CA HIS A 69 19.10 -12.67 1.52
C HIS A 69 19.17 -14.05 0.84
N ASP A 70 19.58 -15.08 1.58
CA ASP A 70 19.84 -16.44 1.05
C ASP A 70 18.60 -17.11 0.42
N SER A 71 17.37 -16.66 0.75
CA SER A 71 16.16 -17.24 0.17
C SER A 71 15.88 -16.77 -1.26
N GLY A 72 16.38 -15.58 -1.64
CA GLY A 72 16.05 -14.97 -2.93
C GLY A 72 14.55 -14.71 -3.14
N GLU A 73 13.74 -14.77 -2.08
CA GLU A 73 12.30 -14.52 -2.18
C GLU A 73 12.04 -13.03 -2.37
N ALA A 74 11.14 -12.72 -3.29
CA ALA A 74 10.67 -11.36 -3.51
C ALA A 74 9.32 -11.19 -2.84
N ILE A 75 9.12 -10.03 -2.22
CA ILE A 75 7.82 -9.64 -1.69
C ILE A 75 7.11 -8.72 -2.68
N LEU A 76 5.78 -8.66 -2.59
CA LEU A 76 5.01 -7.61 -3.24
C LEU A 76 5.20 -6.30 -2.49
N MET A 77 5.43 -5.21 -3.19
CA MET A 77 5.49 -3.88 -2.59
C MET A 77 4.51 -2.95 -3.29
N VAL A 78 3.54 -2.43 -2.54
CA VAL A 78 2.56 -1.44 -2.99
C VAL A 78 3.03 -0.05 -2.61
N ALA A 79 3.38 0.74 -3.62
CA ALA A 79 3.78 2.12 -3.43
C ALA A 79 2.58 3.06 -3.63
N LEU A 80 2.35 3.94 -2.66
CA LEU A 80 1.23 4.88 -2.67
C LEU A 80 1.72 6.32 -2.76
N GLU A 81 1.11 7.09 -3.66
CA GLU A 81 1.26 8.53 -3.71
C GLU A 81 -0.03 9.20 -3.24
N PHE A 82 0.10 10.07 -2.24
CA PHE A 82 -1.01 10.83 -1.67
C PHE A 82 -1.02 12.30 -2.13
N VAL A 83 -2.16 12.97 -1.93
CA VAL A 83 -2.24 14.43 -2.01
C VAL A 83 -1.36 15.03 -0.88
N PRO A 84 -0.55 16.06 -1.15
CA PRO A 84 0.25 16.71 -0.12
C PRO A 84 -0.60 17.19 1.06
N GLY A 85 -0.14 16.91 2.29
CA GLY A 85 -0.84 17.28 3.52
C GLY A 85 -1.97 16.33 3.93
N THR A 86 -2.02 15.12 3.39
CA THR A 86 -2.95 14.08 3.86
C THR A 86 -2.57 13.64 5.28
N GLU A 87 -3.51 13.68 6.22
CA GLU A 87 -3.28 13.37 7.64
C GLU A 87 -3.60 11.91 8.00
N ASN A 88 -4.45 11.23 7.23
CA ASN A 88 -4.93 9.88 7.52
C ASN A 88 -4.25 8.78 6.69
N ILE A 89 -2.95 8.96 6.39
CA ILE A 89 -2.18 8.03 5.55
C ILE A 89 -2.10 6.64 6.20
N ASP A 90 -1.74 6.58 7.47
CA ASP A 90 -1.52 5.31 8.19
C ASP A 90 -2.80 4.47 8.28
N GLU A 91 -3.95 5.11 8.51
CA GLU A 91 -5.26 4.43 8.52
C GLU A 91 -5.59 3.82 7.15
N ILE A 92 -5.27 4.52 6.06
CA ILE A 92 -5.50 4.03 4.70
C ILE A 92 -4.57 2.85 4.38
N ILE A 93 -3.28 2.95 4.77
CA ILE A 93 -2.32 1.86 4.62
C ILE A 93 -2.78 0.65 5.43
N HIS A 94 -3.23 0.83 6.68
CA HIS A 94 -3.72 -0.26 7.52
C HIS A 94 -4.92 -0.96 6.91
N GLN A 95 -5.90 -0.19 6.43
CA GLN A 95 -7.07 -0.76 5.76
C GLN A 95 -6.67 -1.53 4.49
N ALA A 96 -5.75 -0.98 3.69
CA ALA A 96 -5.28 -1.62 2.47
C ALA A 96 -4.47 -2.90 2.74
N GLY A 97 -3.60 -2.88 3.76
CA GLY A 97 -2.82 -4.03 4.17
C GLY A 97 -3.69 -5.15 4.72
N THR A 98 -4.65 -4.81 5.59
CA THR A 98 -5.63 -5.78 6.12
C THR A 98 -6.43 -6.43 4.98
N LEU A 99 -6.89 -5.62 4.02
CA LEU A 99 -7.59 -6.12 2.84
C LEU A 99 -6.69 -7.02 1.99
N ALA A 100 -5.42 -6.67 1.81
CA ALA A 100 -4.49 -7.43 0.99
C ALA A 100 -4.25 -8.84 1.53
N CYS A 101 -4.23 -9.03 2.85
CA CYS A 101 -4.06 -10.35 3.48
C CYS A 101 -5.09 -11.39 3.02
N ASP A 102 -6.29 -10.98 2.62
CA ASP A 102 -7.32 -11.89 2.10
C ASP A 102 -6.99 -12.48 0.71
N TYR A 103 -5.97 -11.94 0.03
CA TYR A 103 -5.59 -12.28 -1.34
C TYR A 103 -4.20 -12.91 -1.47
N LEU A 104 -3.45 -13.01 -0.37
CA LEU A 104 -2.10 -13.58 -0.37
C LEU A 104 -2.14 -15.09 -0.16
N GLU A 105 -1.22 -15.80 -0.81
CA GLU A 105 -0.94 -17.20 -0.46
C GLU A 105 -0.10 -17.28 0.84
N ASP A 106 -0.07 -18.45 1.50
CA ASP A 106 0.60 -18.65 2.80
C ASP A 106 2.10 -18.22 2.83
N ASN A 107 2.76 -18.21 1.67
CA ASN A 107 4.17 -17.83 1.52
C ASN A 107 4.38 -16.50 0.79
N GLU A 108 3.30 -15.77 0.50
CA GLU A 108 3.38 -14.46 -0.14
C GLU A 108 3.35 -13.36 0.93
N SER A 109 4.12 -12.30 0.71
CA SER A 109 4.16 -11.16 1.62
C SER A 109 3.96 -9.87 0.83
N ILE A 110 3.31 -8.91 1.47
CA ILE A 110 3.05 -7.60 0.90
C ILE A 110 3.51 -6.52 1.88
N ASP A 111 4.21 -5.52 1.34
CA ASP A 111 4.59 -4.31 2.05
C ASP A 111 4.02 -3.07 1.37
N PHE A 112 3.90 -1.99 2.15
CA PHE A 112 3.42 -0.70 1.68
C PHE A 112 4.48 0.37 1.90
N CYS A 113 4.69 1.23 0.90
CA CYS A 113 5.59 2.37 1.02
C CYS A 113 4.98 3.63 0.42
N LEU A 114 5.51 4.77 0.85
CA LEU A 114 5.12 6.07 0.32
C LEU A 114 6.09 6.50 -0.77
N VAL A 115 5.55 7.07 -1.84
CA VAL A 115 6.35 7.66 -2.93
C VAL A 115 5.87 9.06 -3.25
N ASN A 116 6.79 9.93 -3.66
CA ASN A 116 6.47 11.23 -4.22
C ASN A 116 7.40 11.59 -5.37
N GLU A 117 6.92 12.44 -6.28
CA GLU A 117 7.66 12.86 -7.49
C GLU A 117 8.91 13.72 -7.21
N ALA A 118 9.00 14.33 -6.03
CA ALA A 118 10.13 15.19 -5.66
C ALA A 118 11.34 14.38 -5.14
N GLU A 119 11.13 13.13 -4.74
CA GLU A 119 12.15 12.26 -4.16
C GLU A 119 12.91 11.47 -5.22
N LYS A 120 14.22 11.31 -5.00
CA LYS A 120 15.10 10.45 -5.81
C LYS A 120 15.12 9.02 -5.28
N GLY A 121 15.73 8.11 -6.02
CA GLY A 121 15.88 6.71 -5.61
C GLY A 121 14.62 5.89 -5.91
N ILE A 122 14.10 5.19 -4.91
CA ILE A 122 12.93 4.30 -5.03
C ILE A 122 11.72 5.06 -5.57
N SER A 123 11.41 6.22 -4.98
CA SER A 123 10.29 7.07 -5.41
C SER A 123 10.40 7.42 -6.90
N HIS A 124 11.56 7.92 -7.36
CA HIS A 124 11.80 8.25 -8.76
C HIS A 124 11.70 7.04 -9.70
N PHE A 125 12.28 5.89 -9.33
CA PHE A 125 12.15 4.67 -10.14
C PHE A 125 10.68 4.29 -10.32
N ILE A 126 9.93 4.21 -9.21
CA ILE A 126 8.53 3.80 -9.21
C ILE A 126 7.68 4.80 -10.02
N THR A 127 7.81 6.10 -9.76
CA THR A 127 6.92 7.10 -10.38
C THR A 127 7.17 7.31 -11.87
N GLU A 128 8.38 7.02 -12.36
CA GLU A 128 8.76 7.25 -13.77
C GLU A 128 8.80 5.98 -14.62
N HIS A 129 9.02 4.80 -14.02
CA HIS A 129 9.28 3.56 -14.78
C HIS A 129 8.23 2.48 -14.55
N ILE A 130 7.30 2.66 -13.60
CA ILE A 130 6.25 1.70 -13.28
C ILE A 130 4.89 2.29 -13.66
N GLU A 131 4.08 1.52 -14.39
CA GLU A 131 2.71 1.91 -14.68
C GLU A 131 1.85 1.78 -13.41
N PRO A 132 1.10 2.82 -13.00
CA PRO A 132 0.24 2.71 -11.84
C PRO A 132 -0.99 1.84 -12.15
N PHE A 133 -1.23 0.81 -11.33
CA PHE A 133 -2.47 0.03 -11.42
C PHE A 133 -3.70 0.84 -10.97
N TYR A 134 -3.49 1.87 -10.14
CA TYR A 134 -4.51 2.85 -9.77
C TYR A 134 -4.05 4.26 -10.06
N LEU A 135 -4.85 5.01 -10.83
CA LEU A 135 -4.69 6.45 -11.02
C LEU A 135 -6.04 7.14 -10.79
N ARG A 136 -6.07 8.06 -9.83
CA ARG A 136 -7.27 8.85 -9.56
C ARG A 136 -7.57 9.77 -10.74
N LYS A 137 -8.71 9.54 -11.40
CA LYS A 137 -9.17 10.38 -12.51
C LYS A 137 -9.64 11.73 -11.97
N LEU A 138 -8.94 12.80 -12.35
CA LEU A 138 -9.32 14.20 -12.05
C LEU A 138 -10.74 14.57 -12.56
N GLY A 139 -11.20 13.89 -13.62
CA GLY A 139 -12.45 14.22 -14.34
C GLY A 139 -13.77 13.79 -13.69
N SER A 140 -13.79 13.07 -12.57
CA SER A 140 -15.07 12.76 -11.90
C SER A 140 -15.74 14.02 -11.32
N TRP A 141 -14.95 15.02 -10.92
CA TRP A 141 -15.46 16.31 -10.42
C TRP A 141 -16.08 17.19 -11.53
N LEU A 142 -15.64 17.04 -12.79
CA LEU A 142 -16.20 17.78 -13.92
C LEU A 142 -17.62 17.33 -14.28
N ARG A 143 -18.05 16.12 -13.88
CA ARG A 143 -19.40 15.63 -14.17
C ARG A 143 -20.45 16.19 -13.23
N ASP A 144 -20.09 16.50 -11.99
CA ASP A 144 -21.02 17.04 -10.98
C ASP A 144 -21.17 18.56 -11.06
N THR A 145 -20.24 19.25 -11.74
CA THR A 145 -20.19 20.72 -11.82
C THR A 145 -20.77 21.29 -13.11
N ILE A 146 -20.99 20.46 -14.13
CA ILE A 146 -21.54 20.91 -15.41
C ILE A 146 -23.03 20.53 -15.46
N PRO A 147 -23.96 21.49 -15.29
CA PRO A 147 -25.37 21.22 -15.46
C PRO A 147 -25.62 20.77 -16.91
N VAL A 148 -26.04 19.52 -17.06
CA VAL A 148 -26.49 18.98 -18.35
C VAL A 148 -27.80 19.68 -18.71
N LYS A 149 -27.72 20.73 -19.54
CA LYS A 149 -28.90 21.26 -20.21
C LYS A 149 -29.31 20.28 -21.30
N ASN A 150 -30.23 19.38 -20.98
CA ASN A 150 -30.99 18.66 -21.98
C ASN A 150 -31.86 19.68 -22.73
N THR A 151 -31.40 20.12 -23.89
CA THR A 151 -32.24 20.82 -24.87
C THR A 151 -33.18 19.80 -25.50
N LYS A 152 -34.48 19.94 -25.22
CA LYS A 152 -35.57 19.27 -25.94
C LYS A 152 -35.68 19.79 -27.36
#